data_AF-A0A352D8Y1-F1
#
_entry.id   AF-A0A352D8Y1-F1
#
_cell.length_a   1.000
_cell.length_b   1.000
_cell.length_c   1.000
_cell.angle_alpha   90.00
_cell.angle_beta   90.00
_cell.angle_gamma   90.00
#
_symmetry.space_group_name_H-M   'P 1'
#
loop_
_entity.id
_entity.type
_entity.pdbx_description
1 polymer ?
#
loop_
_entity_poly.entity_id
_entity_poly.type
_entity_poly.pdbx_seq_one_letter_code
_entity_poly.pdbx_strand_id
1 'polypeptide(L)'
;MLLPRRRSFAPARQNLQAGKARLEASAYSWQTRDLRLRRRGAPTMIKRLKKESGSVKKAGQPSGGPQIGLFGQRYGLGLLENARAGTGAKRRGKMQGRQKALFSNVPELAWMKDSGGRFISASAPFANACGVSHRDLIGKTDWDIWPRRLAGRYAAQDRKVLGSGRPDRAIIGSARGPGGGQWSEIVKMPLFGQDGRVSGTLGIARDISAQKQAAGHLRLMARQVIRAREDEKKRITNVLHDELGSHLLLLSSSLSLARQEALKNNPGRAAARLEETTKAVQALAGTLRRICFDIRPPAMGVSGLAGAVTELAARTGRCTGIKTQCSLRLLNEKRIDDLVKIMAYRIIQESLNNAVKHSGARMVKIGMHCAARRLKFSIADDGRGFDAEDPLFLKRNPTLGLRIMREEAESLYASLSVDSSPGFGTVVKGDFPLDPGLVKE
;
A
#
# COMPACT_ATOMS: atom_id res chain seq x y z
N MET A 1 24.86 69.73 26.94
CA MET A 1 25.50 68.84 25.93
C MET A 1 25.42 67.41 26.46
N LEU A 2 25.00 66.36 25.75
CA LEU A 2 24.52 66.18 24.37
C LEU A 2 23.47 65.05 24.36
N LEU A 3 22.34 65.26 23.65
CA LEU A 3 21.50 64.18 23.09
C LEU A 3 22.26 63.61 21.85
N PRO A 4 22.06 62.34 21.40
CA PRO A 4 20.75 61.82 20.98
C PRO A 4 20.65 60.24 21.03
N ARG A 5 19.80 59.46 20.32
CA ARG A 5 18.60 59.62 19.46
C ARG A 5 17.56 58.57 19.90
N ARG A 6 16.24 58.84 19.77
CA ARG A 6 15.19 57.80 19.84
C ARG A 6 15.16 56.99 18.53
N ARG A 7 14.85 55.68 18.61
CA ARG A 7 14.30 54.90 17.47
C ARG A 7 12.95 54.30 17.87
N SER A 8 11.95 54.56 17.03
CA SER A 8 10.58 54.10 17.17
C SER A 8 10.46 52.59 16.91
N PHE A 9 9.64 51.89 17.69
CA PHE A 9 9.15 50.55 17.39
C PHE A 9 7.65 50.63 17.07
N ALA A 10 7.29 50.27 15.84
CA ALA A 10 5.93 50.12 15.35
C ALA A 10 5.83 48.80 14.54
N PRO A 11 4.64 48.20 14.38
CA PRO A 11 4.49 46.78 14.76
C PRO A 11 4.75 45.74 13.67
N ALA A 12 5.21 44.57 14.10
CA ALA A 12 5.42 43.38 13.30
C ALA A 12 4.09 42.71 12.86
N ARG A 13 3.40 43.28 11.86
CA ARG A 13 2.25 42.62 11.18
C ARG A 13 2.46 42.30 9.69
N GLN A 14 3.52 42.77 9.04
CA GLN A 14 3.77 42.50 7.60
C GLN A 14 4.59 41.22 7.32
N ASN A 15 5.32 40.65 8.29
CA ASN A 15 6.17 39.47 8.06
C ASN A 15 5.43 38.11 7.98
N LEU A 16 4.12 38.06 8.27
CA LEU A 16 3.33 36.83 8.26
C LEU A 16 2.74 36.45 6.89
N GLN A 17 2.68 37.36 5.92
CA GLN A 17 2.30 37.02 4.53
C GLN A 17 3.51 36.59 3.68
N ALA A 18 4.68 37.22 3.86
CA ALA A 18 5.91 36.84 3.15
C ALA A 18 6.41 35.42 3.51
N GLY A 19 6.19 34.97 4.76
CA GLY A 19 6.53 33.61 5.20
C GLY A 19 5.64 32.52 4.60
N LYS A 20 4.37 32.81 4.31
CA LYS A 20 3.43 31.83 3.72
C LYS A 20 3.77 31.51 2.26
N ALA A 21 4.07 32.55 1.46
CA ALA A 21 4.41 32.39 0.04
C ALA A 21 5.67 31.54 -0.20
N ARG A 22 6.64 31.52 0.73
CA ARG A 22 7.85 30.68 0.61
C ARG A 22 7.65 29.20 0.99
N LEU A 23 6.60 28.86 1.73
CA LEU A 23 6.31 27.45 2.07
C LEU A 23 5.46 26.76 1.00
N GLU A 24 4.51 27.48 0.38
CA GLU A 24 3.69 26.93 -0.71
C GLU A 24 4.50 26.70 -2.01
N ALA A 25 5.53 27.50 -2.27
CA ALA A 25 6.43 27.31 -3.41
C ALA A 25 7.33 26.05 -3.30
N SER A 26 7.60 25.56 -2.08
CA SER A 26 8.45 24.37 -1.88
C SER A 26 7.70 23.07 -2.19
N ALA A 27 6.39 23.02 -1.90
CA ALA A 27 5.54 21.86 -2.09
C ALA A 27 5.34 21.44 -3.56
N TYR A 28 5.53 22.35 -4.52
CA TYR A 28 5.37 22.07 -5.95
C TYR A 28 6.64 21.54 -6.66
N SER A 29 7.79 21.49 -5.96
CA SER A 29 9.10 21.17 -6.56
C SER A 29 9.43 19.66 -6.63
N TRP A 30 8.68 18.81 -5.93
CA TRP A 30 8.97 17.36 -5.83
C TRP A 30 8.15 16.46 -6.77
N GLN A 31 7.09 16.96 -7.40
CA GLN A 31 6.28 16.17 -8.35
C GLN A 31 6.74 16.24 -9.83
N THR A 32 7.77 17.04 -10.15
CA THR A 32 8.24 17.23 -11.55
C THR A 32 9.65 16.70 -11.82
N ARG A 33 10.32 16.08 -10.82
CA ARG A 33 11.72 15.64 -10.94
C ARG A 33 11.91 14.21 -11.49
N ASP A 34 10.91 13.33 -11.36
CA ASP A 34 10.99 11.93 -11.83
C ASP A 34 10.65 11.75 -13.33
N LEU A 35 10.06 12.77 -13.96
CA LEU A 35 9.72 12.77 -15.40
C LEU A 35 10.86 13.21 -16.33
N ARG A 36 12.07 13.48 -15.82
CA ARG A 36 13.24 13.88 -16.64
C ARG A 36 14.38 12.87 -16.71
N LEU A 37 14.30 11.72 -16.02
CA LEU A 37 15.38 10.71 -16.00
C LEU A 37 15.18 9.49 -16.91
N ARG A 38 14.09 9.42 -17.70
CA ARG A 38 13.89 8.42 -18.78
C ARG A 38 14.05 8.97 -20.21
N ARG A 39 14.84 10.05 -20.38
CA ARG A 39 15.11 10.70 -21.69
C ARG A 39 16.61 10.96 -21.98
N ARG A 40 17.51 10.15 -21.43
CA ARG A 40 18.94 10.12 -21.84
C ARG A 40 19.38 8.68 -22.07
N GLY A 41 19.43 8.29 -23.35
CA GLY A 41 19.73 6.92 -23.76
C GLY A 41 19.66 6.67 -25.26
N ALA A 42 20.01 7.67 -26.09
CA ALA A 42 20.43 7.54 -27.50
C ALA A 42 20.62 8.92 -28.14
N PRO A 43 21.86 9.29 -28.48
CA PRO A 43 22.13 9.98 -29.74
C PRO A 43 23.14 9.21 -30.60
N THR A 44 23.26 9.63 -31.87
CA THR A 44 24.28 9.25 -32.87
C THR A 44 24.36 7.79 -33.34
N MET A 45 23.62 7.46 -34.42
CA MET A 45 24.28 7.11 -35.69
C MET A 45 23.31 7.16 -36.90
N ILE A 46 23.23 8.31 -37.56
CA ILE A 46 22.77 8.43 -38.96
C ILE A 46 23.87 9.17 -39.72
N LYS A 47 24.83 8.42 -40.29
CA LYS A 47 25.71 8.79 -41.43
C LYS A 47 26.80 7.72 -41.65
N ARG A 48 26.54 6.78 -42.56
CA ARG A 48 27.48 6.25 -43.58
C ARG A 48 26.83 5.12 -44.38
N LEU A 49 26.12 5.50 -45.44
CA LEU A 49 25.84 4.61 -46.58
C LEU A 49 26.65 5.12 -47.77
N LYS A 50 27.82 4.54 -47.99
CA LYS A 50 28.50 4.51 -49.30
C LYS A 50 29.62 3.48 -49.31
N LYS A 51 29.58 2.61 -50.33
CA LYS A 51 30.57 1.60 -50.72
C LYS A 51 31.00 0.60 -49.64
N GLU A 52 30.49 -0.62 -49.77
CA GLU A 52 31.37 -1.69 -50.27
C GLU A 52 30.55 -2.70 -51.09
N SER A 53 31.16 -3.20 -52.16
CA SER A 53 30.57 -4.13 -53.13
C SER A 53 30.98 -5.56 -52.78
N GLY A 54 30.02 -6.38 -52.37
CA GLY A 54 30.23 -7.81 -52.07
C GLY A 54 29.05 -8.64 -52.54
N SER A 55 29.14 -9.23 -53.73
CA SER A 55 28.07 -10.02 -54.34
C SER A 55 27.95 -11.41 -53.74
N VAL A 56 26.88 -11.67 -52.97
CA VAL A 56 26.41 -13.02 -52.63
C VAL A 56 24.92 -13.16 -52.97
N LYS A 57 24.55 -14.28 -53.59
CA LYS A 57 23.19 -14.54 -54.12
C LYS A 57 22.15 -14.72 -53.00
N LYS A 58 20.92 -14.27 -53.28
CA LYS A 58 19.76 -14.34 -52.37
C LYS A 58 19.32 -15.78 -52.06
N ALA A 59 19.15 -16.08 -50.78
CA ALA A 59 18.14 -17.03 -50.30
C ALA A 59 17.04 -16.21 -49.58
N GLY A 60 15.76 -16.50 -49.86
CA GLY A 60 14.66 -15.66 -49.43
C GLY A 60 14.30 -15.81 -47.95
N GLN A 61 14.61 -14.81 -47.13
CA GLN A 61 13.98 -14.64 -45.81
C GLN A 61 12.61 -13.94 -45.98
N PRO A 62 11.57 -14.32 -45.21
CA PRO A 62 10.32 -13.60 -45.20
C PRO A 62 10.49 -12.22 -44.55
N SER A 63 10.07 -11.17 -45.26
CA SER A 63 10.01 -9.79 -44.78
C SER A 63 9.13 -9.69 -43.53
N GLY A 64 9.73 -9.32 -42.40
CA GLY A 64 9.01 -9.13 -41.13
C GLY A 64 8.07 -7.93 -41.21
N GLY A 65 6.76 -8.20 -41.19
CA GLY A 65 5.72 -7.17 -41.13
C GLY A 65 5.79 -6.31 -39.86
N PRO A 66 5.13 -5.13 -39.85
CA PRO A 66 5.20 -4.19 -38.74
C PRO A 66 4.68 -4.83 -37.45
N GLN A 67 5.53 -4.82 -36.43
CA GLN A 67 5.18 -5.30 -35.10
C GLN A 67 4.51 -4.18 -34.30
N ILE A 68 3.35 -4.49 -33.73
CA ILE A 68 2.55 -3.54 -32.95
C ILE A 68 2.64 -3.93 -31.48
N GLY A 69 3.06 -2.99 -30.64
CA GLY A 69 3.00 -3.14 -29.19
C GLY A 69 1.58 -2.94 -28.67
N LEU A 70 0.89 -4.01 -28.29
CA LEU A 70 -0.43 -3.97 -27.63
C LEU A 70 -0.30 -4.57 -26.23
N PHE A 71 -0.75 -3.82 -25.23
CA PHE A 71 -0.70 -4.21 -23.81
C PHE A 71 0.69 -4.67 -23.30
N GLY A 72 1.78 -4.19 -23.90
CA GLY A 72 3.15 -4.57 -23.57
C GLY A 72 3.70 -5.80 -24.33
N GLN A 73 2.86 -6.51 -25.10
CA GLN A 73 3.29 -7.60 -25.99
C GLN A 73 3.41 -7.12 -27.44
N ARG A 74 4.34 -7.70 -28.21
CA ARG A 74 4.57 -7.36 -29.62
C ARG A 74 3.81 -8.33 -30.51
N TYR A 75 2.69 -7.90 -31.06
CA TYR A 75 1.93 -8.66 -32.03
C TYR A 75 2.50 -8.38 -33.43
N GLY A 76 2.94 -9.43 -34.12
CA GLY A 76 3.37 -9.32 -35.52
C GLY A 76 2.16 -9.19 -36.44
N LEU A 77 1.93 -8.01 -37.02
CA LEU A 77 0.96 -7.89 -38.09
C LEU A 77 1.57 -8.50 -39.35
N GLY A 78 1.14 -9.72 -39.70
CA GLY A 78 1.59 -10.43 -40.90
C GLY A 78 1.13 -9.69 -42.16
N LEU A 79 1.95 -8.75 -42.63
CA LEU A 79 1.69 -7.97 -43.83
C LEU A 79 1.75 -8.92 -45.03
N LEU A 80 0.66 -8.99 -45.79
CA LEU A 80 0.48 -9.95 -46.89
C LEU A 80 1.30 -9.53 -48.12
N GLU A 81 2.61 -9.78 -48.10
CA GLU A 81 3.46 -9.62 -49.28
C GLU A 81 3.36 -10.82 -50.26
N ASN A 82 3.57 -10.52 -51.54
CA ASN A 82 3.11 -11.34 -52.66
C ASN A 82 3.99 -12.57 -52.94
N ALA A 83 3.34 -13.68 -53.27
CA ALA A 83 3.87 -14.68 -54.20
C ALA A 83 3.12 -14.55 -55.55
N ARG A 84 3.85 -14.62 -56.67
CA ARG A 84 3.34 -14.34 -58.03
C ARG A 84 2.48 -15.49 -58.60
N ALA A 85 1.65 -15.13 -59.58
CA ALA A 85 0.88 -16.00 -60.49
C ALA A 85 -0.17 -16.96 -59.87
N GLY A 86 -1.45 -16.72 -60.17
CA GLY A 86 -2.56 -17.64 -59.84
C GLY A 86 -3.93 -16.96 -59.93
N THR A 87 -4.90 -17.62 -60.59
CA THR A 87 -6.20 -17.04 -60.98
C THR A 87 -7.15 -16.73 -59.80
N GLY A 88 -8.08 -15.79 -60.03
CA GLY A 88 -8.75 -14.99 -58.98
C GLY A 88 -9.62 -15.75 -57.97
N ALA A 89 -10.19 -16.91 -58.32
CA ALA A 89 -11.05 -17.68 -57.41
C ALA A 89 -10.24 -18.42 -56.32
N LYS A 90 -9.18 -19.15 -56.70
CA LYS A 90 -8.29 -19.85 -55.75
C LYS A 90 -7.55 -18.87 -54.82
N ARG A 91 -7.30 -17.63 -55.26
CA ARG A 91 -6.71 -16.54 -54.45
C ARG A 91 -7.58 -16.18 -53.25
N ARG A 92 -8.88 -15.90 -53.44
CA ARG A 92 -9.79 -15.52 -52.34
C ARG A 92 -9.88 -16.63 -51.29
N GLY A 93 -10.06 -17.89 -51.71
CA GLY A 93 -10.12 -19.03 -50.80
C GLY A 93 -8.84 -19.24 -49.96
N LYS A 94 -7.64 -19.18 -50.57
CA LYS A 94 -6.37 -19.30 -49.82
C LYS A 94 -6.11 -18.12 -48.87
N MET A 95 -6.53 -16.91 -49.23
CA MET A 95 -6.35 -15.71 -48.41
C MET A 95 -7.30 -15.71 -47.20
N GLN A 96 -8.57 -16.07 -47.41
CA GLN A 96 -9.55 -16.28 -46.33
C GLN A 96 -9.13 -17.43 -45.41
N GLY A 97 -8.65 -18.55 -45.95
CA GLY A 97 -8.13 -19.68 -45.16
C GLY A 97 -6.97 -19.29 -44.26
N ARG A 98 -6.00 -18.51 -44.76
CA ARG A 98 -4.88 -17.99 -43.95
C ARG A 98 -5.31 -16.99 -42.88
N GLN A 99 -6.23 -16.07 -43.18
CA GLN A 99 -6.76 -15.14 -42.17
C GLN A 99 -7.55 -15.86 -41.07
N LYS A 100 -8.29 -16.92 -41.42
CA LYS A 100 -9.01 -17.75 -40.45
C LYS A 100 -8.07 -18.50 -39.51
N ALA A 101 -6.99 -19.09 -40.06
CA ALA A 101 -5.98 -19.81 -39.28
C ALA A 101 -5.12 -18.92 -38.35
N LEU A 102 -4.95 -17.63 -38.68
CA LEU A 102 -4.25 -16.68 -37.82
C LEU A 102 -5.07 -16.28 -36.58
N PHE A 103 -6.41 -16.28 -36.67
CA PHE A 103 -7.30 -15.88 -35.57
C PHE A 103 -7.78 -17.06 -34.71
N SER A 104 -7.81 -18.28 -35.24
CA SER A 104 -8.24 -19.47 -34.48
C SER A 104 -7.38 -19.75 -33.26
N ASN A 105 -6.11 -19.34 -33.29
CA ASN A 105 -5.12 -19.64 -32.25
C ASN A 105 -4.84 -18.44 -31.31
N VAL A 106 -5.62 -17.36 -31.41
CA VAL A 106 -5.48 -16.19 -30.51
C VAL A 106 -6.23 -16.48 -29.20
N PRO A 107 -5.54 -16.48 -28.03
CA PRO A 107 -6.17 -16.77 -26.74
C PRO A 107 -6.91 -15.56 -26.13
N GLU A 108 -6.68 -14.35 -26.63
CA GLU A 108 -7.44 -13.14 -26.24
C GLU A 108 -8.76 -13.01 -27.04
N LEU A 109 -9.69 -12.21 -26.53
CA LEU A 109 -10.95 -11.87 -27.21
C LEU A 109 -10.67 -10.95 -28.42
N ALA A 110 -10.31 -11.53 -29.57
CA ALA A 110 -9.97 -10.79 -30.79
C ALA A 110 -11.02 -10.94 -31.91
N TRP A 111 -11.26 -9.87 -32.68
CA TRP A 111 -12.17 -9.82 -33.82
C TRP A 111 -11.68 -8.86 -34.92
N MET A 112 -12.15 -9.07 -36.15
CA MET A 112 -11.99 -8.13 -37.27
C MET A 112 -13.34 -7.82 -37.90
N LYS A 113 -13.49 -6.59 -38.40
CA LYS A 113 -14.65 -6.11 -39.15
C LYS A 113 -14.24 -5.42 -40.44
N ASP A 114 -15.15 -5.40 -41.42
CA ASP A 114 -15.06 -4.52 -42.58
C ASP A 114 -15.44 -3.06 -42.25
N SER A 115 -15.33 -2.18 -43.24
CA SER A 115 -15.74 -0.77 -43.14
C SER A 115 -17.25 -0.56 -42.94
N GLY A 116 -18.08 -1.58 -43.23
CA GLY A 116 -19.50 -1.62 -42.90
C GLY A 116 -19.80 -2.06 -41.45
N GLY A 117 -18.78 -2.42 -40.68
CA GLY A 117 -18.91 -2.89 -39.31
C GLY A 117 -19.34 -4.35 -39.17
N ARG A 118 -19.27 -5.14 -40.25
CA ARG A 118 -19.61 -6.57 -40.24
C ARG A 118 -18.40 -7.41 -39.82
N PHE A 119 -18.58 -8.39 -38.95
CA PHE A 119 -17.50 -9.30 -38.54
C PHE A 119 -17.01 -10.13 -39.73
N ILE A 120 -15.70 -10.08 -40.01
CA ILE A 120 -15.03 -10.85 -41.08
C ILE A 120 -14.14 -11.97 -40.53
N SER A 121 -13.75 -11.88 -39.26
CA SER A 121 -13.06 -12.95 -38.53
C SER A 121 -13.20 -12.73 -37.02
N ALA A 122 -13.09 -13.81 -36.25
CA ALA A 122 -13.09 -13.80 -34.80
C ALA A 122 -12.26 -14.96 -34.25
N SER A 123 -11.59 -14.70 -33.13
CA SER A 123 -11.02 -15.74 -32.27
C SER A 123 -12.12 -16.61 -31.65
N ALA A 124 -11.79 -17.86 -31.30
CA ALA A 124 -12.74 -18.74 -30.63
C ALA A 124 -13.21 -18.20 -29.25
N PRO A 125 -12.33 -17.62 -28.39
CA PRO A 125 -12.77 -16.94 -27.17
C PRO A 125 -13.79 -15.82 -27.42
N PHE A 126 -13.61 -15.00 -28.47
CA PHE A 126 -14.57 -13.94 -28.79
C PHE A 126 -15.93 -14.47 -29.24
N ALA A 127 -15.95 -15.47 -30.12
CA ALA A 127 -17.21 -16.10 -30.56
C ALA A 127 -17.99 -16.70 -29.37
N ASN A 128 -17.28 -17.41 -28.48
CA ASN A 128 -17.84 -17.99 -27.26
C ASN A 128 -18.39 -16.90 -26.32
N ALA A 129 -17.67 -15.78 -26.14
CA ALA A 129 -18.12 -14.64 -25.34
C ALA A 129 -19.35 -13.91 -25.93
N CYS A 130 -19.55 -14.01 -27.25
CA CYS A 130 -20.76 -13.54 -27.93
C CYS A 130 -21.91 -14.56 -27.90
N GLY A 131 -21.72 -15.76 -27.36
CA GLY A 131 -22.74 -16.82 -27.29
C GLY A 131 -23.15 -17.40 -28.65
N VAL A 132 -22.33 -17.24 -29.69
CA VAL A 132 -22.63 -17.68 -31.07
C VAL A 132 -21.47 -18.44 -31.68
N SER A 133 -21.74 -19.35 -32.61
CA SER A 133 -20.65 -20.02 -33.33
C SER A 133 -19.86 -19.02 -34.18
N HIS A 134 -18.57 -19.27 -34.39
CA HIS A 134 -17.76 -18.44 -35.29
C HIS A 134 -18.38 -18.34 -36.69
N ARG A 135 -19.04 -19.40 -37.20
CA ARG A 135 -19.71 -19.39 -38.51
C ARG A 135 -20.87 -18.39 -38.53
N ASP A 136 -21.68 -18.38 -37.49
CA ASP A 136 -22.90 -17.57 -37.40
C ASP A 136 -22.62 -16.13 -36.96
N LEU A 137 -21.38 -15.82 -36.57
CA LEU A 137 -20.90 -14.48 -36.27
C LEU A 137 -20.45 -13.71 -37.53
N ILE A 138 -19.92 -14.39 -38.55
CA ILE A 138 -19.43 -13.73 -39.76
C ILE A 138 -20.59 -13.07 -40.53
N GLY A 139 -20.38 -11.82 -40.95
CA GLY A 139 -21.37 -11.01 -41.68
C GLY A 139 -22.35 -10.22 -40.79
N LYS A 140 -22.49 -10.59 -39.50
CA LYS A 140 -23.25 -9.84 -38.50
C LYS A 140 -22.54 -8.56 -38.04
N THR A 141 -23.28 -7.65 -37.44
CA THR A 141 -22.82 -6.39 -36.85
C THR A 141 -22.95 -6.42 -35.32
N ASP A 142 -22.51 -5.36 -34.62
CA ASP A 142 -22.72 -5.29 -33.16
C ASP A 142 -24.21 -5.31 -32.76
N TRP A 143 -25.10 -4.83 -33.64
CA TRP A 143 -26.54 -4.74 -33.37
C TRP A 143 -27.24 -6.10 -33.37
N ASP A 144 -26.64 -7.09 -34.03
CA ASP A 144 -27.14 -8.47 -34.10
C ASP A 144 -26.66 -9.33 -32.92
N ILE A 145 -25.74 -8.81 -32.10
CA ILE A 145 -25.06 -9.53 -31.00
C ILE A 145 -25.31 -8.86 -29.64
N TRP A 146 -25.34 -7.53 -29.58
CA TRP A 146 -25.35 -6.78 -28.32
C TRP A 146 -26.60 -5.91 -28.16
N PRO A 147 -27.09 -5.67 -26.92
CA PRO A 147 -28.18 -4.72 -26.66
C PRO A 147 -27.87 -3.34 -27.24
N ARG A 148 -28.89 -2.64 -27.78
CA ARG A 148 -28.76 -1.36 -28.52
C ARG A 148 -27.78 -0.35 -27.92
N ARG A 149 -27.79 -0.17 -26.58
CA ARG A 149 -26.88 0.75 -25.86
C ARG A 149 -25.41 0.36 -25.98
N LEU A 150 -25.10 -0.93 -25.96
CA LEU A 150 -23.74 -1.46 -26.05
C LEU A 150 -23.31 -1.57 -27.52
N ALA A 151 -24.19 -2.04 -28.41
CA ALA A 151 -23.96 -2.06 -29.86
C ALA A 151 -23.63 -0.66 -30.40
N GLY A 152 -24.42 0.36 -30.04
CA GLY A 152 -24.15 1.75 -30.43
C GLY A 152 -22.80 2.28 -29.95
N ARG A 153 -22.32 1.86 -28.76
CA ARG A 153 -20.98 2.20 -28.26
C ARG A 153 -19.88 1.54 -29.09
N TYR A 154 -20.00 0.24 -29.39
CA TYR A 154 -19.00 -0.47 -30.19
C TYR A 154 -18.94 0.06 -31.63
N ALA A 155 -20.08 0.28 -32.27
CA ALA A 155 -20.18 0.82 -33.63
C ALA A 155 -19.67 2.27 -33.73
N ALA A 156 -19.94 3.11 -32.72
CA ALA A 156 -19.36 4.46 -32.65
C ALA A 156 -17.82 4.42 -32.51
N GLN A 157 -17.29 3.46 -31.74
CA GLN A 157 -15.84 3.27 -31.62
C GLN A 157 -15.22 2.78 -32.94
N ASP A 158 -15.87 1.87 -33.66
CA ASP A 158 -15.42 1.45 -35.00
C ASP A 158 -15.40 2.64 -35.96
N ARG A 159 -16.48 3.43 -36.03
CA ARG A 159 -16.56 4.64 -36.87
C ARG A 159 -15.46 5.66 -36.56
N LYS A 160 -15.11 5.85 -35.28
CA LYS A 160 -14.01 6.72 -34.85
C LYS A 160 -12.66 6.23 -35.37
N VAL A 161 -12.38 4.92 -35.31
CA VAL A 161 -11.14 4.33 -35.83
C VAL A 161 -11.09 4.40 -37.36
N LEU A 162 -12.20 4.08 -38.05
CA LEU A 162 -12.31 4.17 -39.50
C LEU A 162 -12.07 5.59 -40.01
N GLY A 163 -12.72 6.59 -39.40
CA GLY A 163 -12.60 7.99 -39.83
C GLY A 163 -11.29 8.68 -39.45
N SER A 164 -10.60 8.22 -38.39
CA SER A 164 -9.33 8.84 -37.95
C SER A 164 -8.08 8.13 -38.47
N GLY A 165 -8.19 6.87 -38.92
CA GLY A 165 -7.03 6.05 -39.27
C GLY A 165 -6.07 5.81 -38.10
N ARG A 166 -6.53 5.94 -36.85
CA ARG A 166 -5.72 5.81 -35.63
C ARG A 166 -6.34 4.81 -34.65
N PRO A 167 -5.53 4.14 -33.81
CA PRO A 167 -6.04 3.26 -32.77
C PRO A 167 -6.86 4.03 -31.72
N ASP A 168 -7.89 3.38 -31.18
CA ASP A 168 -8.71 3.89 -30.08
C ASP A 168 -8.77 2.87 -28.94
N ARG A 169 -8.75 3.36 -27.69
CA ARG A 169 -8.77 2.54 -26.46
C ARG A 169 -9.91 3.01 -25.57
N ALA A 170 -10.79 2.09 -25.20
CA ALA A 170 -11.94 2.35 -24.32
C ALA A 170 -12.01 1.32 -23.20
N ILE A 171 -12.35 1.76 -21.99
CA ILE A 171 -12.74 0.88 -20.89
C ILE A 171 -14.26 0.87 -20.83
N ILE A 172 -14.85 -0.32 -20.95
CA ILE A 172 -16.29 -0.52 -21.04
C ILE A 172 -16.70 -1.49 -19.93
N GLY A 173 -17.38 -0.96 -18.91
CA GLY A 173 -18.06 -1.77 -17.91
C GLY A 173 -19.40 -2.29 -18.44
N SER A 174 -19.61 -3.60 -18.37
CA SER A 174 -20.91 -4.21 -18.61
C SER A 174 -21.79 -4.04 -17.38
N ALA A 175 -22.95 -3.40 -17.55
CA ALA A 175 -23.93 -3.25 -16.48
C ALA A 175 -24.80 -4.50 -16.39
N ARG A 176 -24.41 -5.43 -15.50
CA ARG A 176 -25.10 -6.69 -15.13
C ARG A 176 -25.22 -7.75 -16.25
N GLY A 177 -24.34 -8.74 -16.19
CA GLY A 177 -24.73 -10.15 -16.44
C GLY A 177 -24.83 -10.91 -15.11
N PRO A 178 -25.26 -12.19 -15.10
CA PRO A 178 -25.49 -12.98 -13.88
C PRO A 178 -24.26 -13.18 -12.97
N GLY A 179 -23.04 -12.98 -13.48
CA GLY A 179 -21.78 -13.07 -12.71
C GLY A 179 -21.28 -11.75 -12.12
N GLY A 180 -22.11 -10.70 -12.09
CA GLY A 180 -21.66 -9.35 -11.72
C GLY A 180 -21.10 -8.56 -12.91
N GLY A 181 -20.86 -7.25 -12.71
CA GLY A 181 -20.46 -6.35 -13.80
C GLY A 181 -18.99 -6.51 -14.19
N GLN A 182 -18.74 -7.15 -15.34
CA GLN A 182 -17.40 -7.31 -15.91
C GLN A 182 -16.90 -5.99 -16.51
N TRP A 183 -15.62 -5.65 -16.26
CA TRP A 183 -14.93 -4.52 -16.85
C TRP A 183 -13.99 -4.98 -17.96
N SER A 184 -14.30 -4.62 -19.20
CA SER A 184 -13.46 -4.96 -20.35
C SER A 184 -12.73 -3.74 -20.89
N GLU A 185 -11.42 -3.85 -21.04
CA GLU A 185 -10.61 -2.91 -21.82
C GLU A 185 -10.60 -3.35 -23.28
N ILE A 186 -11.01 -2.45 -24.18
CA ILE A 186 -11.08 -2.69 -25.62
C ILE A 186 -10.13 -1.76 -26.33
N VAL A 187 -9.25 -2.32 -27.15
CA VAL A 187 -8.42 -1.58 -28.10
C VAL A 187 -8.87 -1.94 -29.51
N LYS A 188 -9.13 -0.91 -30.32
CA LYS A 188 -9.47 -1.02 -31.74
C LYS A 188 -8.41 -0.34 -32.59
N MET A 189 -8.08 -0.96 -33.73
CA MET A 189 -7.06 -0.52 -34.67
C MET A 189 -7.62 -0.47 -36.09
N PRO A 190 -7.17 0.46 -36.94
CA PRO A 190 -7.53 0.47 -38.35
C PRO A 190 -6.87 -0.71 -39.07
N LEU A 191 -7.62 -1.39 -39.93
CA LEU A 191 -7.09 -2.31 -40.93
C LEU A 191 -6.90 -1.52 -42.23
N PHE A 192 -5.70 -1.51 -42.80
CA PHE A 192 -5.42 -0.83 -44.06
C PHE A 192 -5.49 -1.80 -45.25
N GLY A 193 -6.09 -1.35 -46.35
CA GLY A 193 -6.09 -2.02 -47.64
C GLY A 193 -4.75 -1.87 -48.37
N GLN A 194 -4.62 -2.57 -49.51
CA GLN A 194 -3.43 -2.46 -50.38
C GLN A 194 -3.27 -1.08 -51.03
N ASP A 195 -4.35 -0.29 -51.06
CA ASP A 195 -4.42 1.10 -51.51
C ASP A 195 -4.05 2.12 -50.41
N GLY A 196 -3.67 1.65 -49.22
CA GLY A 196 -3.36 2.50 -48.06
C GLY A 196 -4.57 3.12 -47.37
N ARG A 197 -5.80 2.82 -47.81
CA ARG A 197 -7.04 3.32 -47.18
C ARG A 197 -7.48 2.41 -46.04
N VAL A 198 -8.26 2.92 -45.09
CA VAL A 198 -8.81 2.10 -44.02
C VAL A 198 -9.95 1.23 -44.57
N SER A 199 -9.76 -0.09 -44.53
CA SER A 199 -10.68 -1.11 -45.06
C SER A 199 -11.55 -1.76 -43.98
N GLY A 200 -11.26 -1.53 -42.71
CA GLY A 200 -11.97 -2.17 -41.59
C GLY A 200 -11.35 -1.86 -40.22
N THR A 201 -11.77 -2.60 -39.19
CA THR A 201 -11.20 -2.52 -37.84
C THR A 201 -10.76 -3.89 -37.31
N LEU A 202 -9.68 -3.88 -36.54
CA LEU A 202 -9.21 -5.00 -35.72
C LEU A 202 -9.43 -4.62 -34.26
N GLY A 203 -10.12 -5.45 -33.49
CA GLY A 203 -10.34 -5.23 -32.07
C GLY A 203 -9.82 -6.37 -31.21
N ILE A 204 -9.34 -6.02 -30.02
CA ILE A 204 -9.02 -6.96 -28.94
C ILE A 204 -9.63 -6.46 -27.63
N ALA A 205 -10.13 -7.38 -26.81
CA ALA A 205 -10.67 -7.10 -25.49
C ALA A 205 -9.96 -7.92 -24.40
N ARG A 206 -9.75 -7.28 -23.25
CA ARG A 206 -9.17 -7.88 -22.05
C ARG A 206 -10.04 -7.60 -20.84
N ASP A 207 -10.32 -8.64 -20.05
CA ASP A 207 -10.96 -8.47 -18.75
C ASP A 207 -9.98 -7.80 -17.76
N ILE A 208 -10.41 -6.69 -17.15
CA ILE A 208 -9.68 -5.94 -16.14
C ILE A 208 -10.44 -5.89 -14.80
N SER A 209 -11.45 -6.74 -14.60
CA SER A 209 -12.30 -6.79 -13.41
C SER A 209 -11.50 -7.05 -12.14
N ALA A 210 -10.64 -8.07 -12.13
CA ALA A 210 -9.76 -8.37 -11.00
C ALA A 210 -8.82 -7.19 -10.66
N GLN A 211 -8.28 -6.51 -11.68
CA GLN A 211 -7.43 -5.33 -11.51
C GLN A 211 -8.22 -4.15 -10.91
N LYS A 212 -9.47 -3.95 -11.35
CA LYS A 212 -10.37 -2.93 -10.80
C LYS A 212 -10.79 -3.22 -9.36
N GLN A 213 -11.07 -4.49 -9.03
CA GLN A 213 -11.38 -4.93 -7.67
C GLN A 213 -10.18 -4.74 -6.73
N ALA A 214 -8.99 -5.22 -7.11
CA ALA A 214 -7.75 -5.03 -6.35
C ALA A 214 -7.43 -3.54 -6.14
N ALA A 215 -7.54 -2.70 -7.18
CA ALA A 215 -7.38 -1.26 -7.05
C ALA A 215 -8.46 -0.61 -6.16
N GLY A 216 -9.67 -1.18 -6.12
CA GLY A 216 -10.74 -0.79 -5.19
C GLY A 216 -10.40 -1.12 -3.74
N HIS A 217 -9.99 -2.35 -3.46
CA HIS A 217 -9.58 -2.80 -2.12
C HIS A 217 -8.39 -2.00 -1.60
N LEU A 218 -7.34 -1.80 -2.41
CA LEU A 218 -6.19 -0.95 -2.04
C LEU A 218 -6.60 0.49 -1.70
N ARG A 219 -7.57 1.07 -2.42
CA ARG A 219 -8.11 2.42 -2.10
C ARG A 219 -8.91 2.44 -0.81
N LEU A 220 -9.63 1.37 -0.48
CA LEU A 220 -10.36 1.25 0.79
C LEU A 220 -9.39 1.10 1.97
N MET A 221 -8.41 0.21 1.85
CA MET A 221 -7.33 0.03 2.84
C MET A 221 -6.54 1.33 3.07
N ALA A 222 -6.14 2.03 1.99
CA ALA A 222 -5.45 3.31 2.10
C ALA A 222 -6.30 4.38 2.83
N ARG A 223 -7.62 4.41 2.61
CA ARG A 223 -8.53 5.30 3.34
C ARG A 223 -8.67 4.92 4.81
N GLN A 224 -8.69 3.62 5.14
CA GLN A 224 -8.70 3.14 6.53
C GLN A 224 -7.41 3.54 7.25
N VAL A 225 -6.25 3.36 6.62
CA VAL A 225 -4.94 3.77 7.16
C VAL A 225 -4.87 5.29 7.38
N ILE A 226 -5.37 6.10 6.43
CA ILE A 226 -5.43 7.56 6.59
C ILE A 226 -6.33 7.95 7.77
N ARG A 227 -7.53 7.37 7.88
CA ARG A 227 -8.44 7.63 9.02
C ARG A 227 -7.82 7.23 10.35
N ALA A 228 -7.31 6.00 10.46
CA ALA A 228 -6.66 5.53 11.68
C ALA A 228 -5.50 6.44 12.10
N ARG A 229 -4.70 6.94 11.15
CA ARG A 229 -3.64 7.92 11.40
C ARG A 229 -4.19 9.28 11.86
N GLU A 230 -5.27 9.77 11.26
CA GLU A 230 -5.89 11.05 11.64
C GLU A 230 -6.54 10.96 13.03
N ASP A 231 -7.22 9.87 13.35
CA ASP A 231 -7.86 9.65 14.64
C ASP A 231 -6.83 9.43 15.75
N GLU A 232 -5.75 8.67 15.48
CA GLU A 232 -4.62 8.56 16.39
C GLU A 232 -3.92 9.91 16.58
N LYS A 233 -3.73 10.71 15.52
CA LYS A 233 -3.20 12.08 15.65
C LYS A 233 -4.09 12.96 16.52
N LYS A 234 -5.43 12.91 16.37
CA LYS A 234 -6.37 13.63 17.23
C LYS A 234 -6.26 13.16 18.68
N ARG A 235 -6.24 11.84 18.92
CA ARG A 235 -6.08 11.24 20.26
C ARG A 235 -4.81 11.77 20.93
N ILE A 236 -3.69 11.76 20.21
CA ILE A 236 -2.39 12.30 20.66
C ILE A 236 -2.51 13.80 20.94
N THR A 237 -3.09 14.59 20.03
CA THR A 237 -3.26 16.04 20.23
C THR A 237 -4.09 16.35 21.47
N ASN A 238 -5.19 15.63 21.71
CA ASN A 238 -6.04 15.84 22.89
C ASN A 238 -5.30 15.45 24.19
N VAL A 239 -4.71 14.25 24.26
CA VAL A 239 -3.93 13.82 25.43
C VAL A 239 -2.78 14.77 25.74
N LEU A 240 -2.04 15.22 24.72
CA LEU A 240 -0.97 16.20 24.91
C LEU A 240 -1.52 17.57 25.34
N HIS A 241 -2.61 18.06 24.75
CA HIS A 241 -3.16 19.36 25.09
C HIS A 241 -3.72 19.39 26.52
N ASP A 242 -4.50 18.37 26.89
CA ASP A 242 -5.23 18.33 28.15
C ASP A 242 -4.28 18.00 29.32
N GLU A 243 -3.41 16.99 29.18
CA GLU A 243 -2.43 16.68 30.24
C GLU A 243 -1.33 17.76 30.33
N LEU A 244 -0.69 18.17 29.22
CA LEU A 244 0.42 19.12 29.31
C LEU A 244 -0.05 20.55 29.62
N GLY A 245 -1.20 20.97 29.07
CA GLY A 245 -1.76 22.30 29.33
C GLY A 245 -2.02 22.51 30.82
N SER A 246 -2.64 21.54 31.48
CA SER A 246 -2.94 21.56 32.92
C SER A 246 -1.66 21.63 33.77
N HIS A 247 -0.64 20.83 33.43
CA HIS A 247 0.63 20.84 34.18
C HIS A 247 1.44 22.12 33.94
N LEU A 248 1.48 22.65 32.72
CA LEU A 248 2.17 23.92 32.42
C LEU A 248 1.53 25.11 33.13
N LEU A 249 0.20 25.14 33.23
CA LEU A 249 -0.53 26.16 33.99
C LEU A 249 -0.18 26.08 35.49
N LEU A 250 -0.18 24.88 36.06
CA LEU A 250 0.18 24.65 37.48
C LEU A 250 1.62 25.11 37.77
N LEU A 251 2.57 24.74 36.90
CA LEU A 251 3.98 25.14 37.02
C LEU A 251 4.16 26.66 36.92
N SER A 252 3.49 27.31 35.96
CA SER A 252 3.54 28.77 35.78
C SER A 252 2.97 29.52 37.00
N SER A 253 1.88 29.00 37.59
CA SER A 253 1.30 29.52 38.82
C SER A 253 2.24 29.37 40.01
N SER A 254 2.80 28.17 40.22
CA SER A 254 3.74 27.86 41.30
C SER A 254 5.00 28.73 41.24
N LEU A 255 5.59 28.91 40.05
CA LEU A 255 6.72 29.82 39.82
C LEU A 255 6.37 31.28 40.12
N SER A 256 5.16 31.72 39.76
CA SER A 256 4.69 33.08 40.03
C SER A 256 4.53 33.34 41.54
N LEU A 257 4.00 32.36 42.28
CA LEU A 257 3.90 32.41 43.75
C LEU A 257 5.27 32.36 44.42
N ALA A 258 6.19 31.51 43.96
CA ALA A 258 7.56 31.48 44.46
C ALA A 258 8.27 32.84 44.27
N ARG A 259 8.07 33.49 43.10
CA ARG A 259 8.57 34.85 42.85
C ARG A 259 7.94 35.88 43.79
N GLN A 260 6.65 35.77 44.08
CA GLN A 260 5.95 36.69 44.97
C GLN A 260 6.43 36.56 46.42
N GLU A 261 6.66 35.34 46.93
CA GLU A 261 7.21 35.13 48.28
C GLU A 261 8.67 35.59 48.38
N ALA A 262 9.47 35.44 47.32
CA ALA A 262 10.81 36.02 47.25
C ALA A 262 10.78 37.56 47.32
N LEU A 263 9.88 38.21 46.59
CA LEU A 263 9.68 39.68 46.61
C LEU A 263 9.16 40.20 47.96
N LYS A 264 8.52 39.36 48.77
CA LYS A 264 8.09 39.66 50.14
C LYS A 264 9.18 39.41 51.20
N ASN A 265 10.41 39.10 50.80
CA ASN A 265 11.49 38.66 51.70
C ASN A 265 11.13 37.43 52.56
N ASN A 266 10.37 36.47 52.01
CA ASN A 266 10.08 35.17 52.64
C ASN A 266 10.91 34.03 51.97
N PRO A 267 12.25 33.99 52.11
CA PRO A 267 13.10 33.05 51.37
C PRO A 267 12.76 31.58 51.65
N GLY A 268 12.39 31.23 52.89
CA GLY A 268 11.98 29.86 53.23
C GLY A 268 10.71 29.40 52.51
N ARG A 269 9.71 30.28 52.34
CA ARG A 269 8.50 29.96 51.56
C ARG A 269 8.79 29.92 50.06
N ALA A 270 9.63 30.81 49.56
CA ALA A 270 10.06 30.79 48.16
C ALA A 270 10.82 29.49 47.83
N ALA A 271 11.74 29.05 48.70
CA ALA A 271 12.49 27.80 48.56
C ALA A 271 11.55 26.57 48.56
N ALA A 272 10.62 26.49 49.51
CA ALA A 272 9.64 25.40 49.58
C ALA A 272 8.77 25.30 48.30
N ARG A 273 8.31 26.46 47.78
CA ARG A 273 7.56 26.50 46.50
C ARG A 273 8.41 26.11 45.30
N LEU A 274 9.70 26.46 45.28
CA LEU A 274 10.61 26.01 44.22
C LEU A 274 10.83 24.50 44.27
N GLU A 275 10.99 23.90 45.45
CA GLU A 275 11.13 22.45 45.61
C GLU A 275 9.86 21.69 45.18
N GLU A 276 8.68 22.18 45.58
CA GLU A 276 7.38 21.68 45.14
C GLU A 276 7.22 21.75 43.61
N THR A 277 7.65 22.87 43.01
CA THR A 277 7.71 23.05 41.55
C THR A 277 8.66 22.05 40.89
N THR A 278 9.86 21.81 41.46
CA THR A 278 10.83 20.84 40.95
C THR A 278 10.26 19.42 40.96
N LYS A 279 9.55 19.02 42.03
CA LYS A 279 8.85 17.73 42.11
C LYS A 279 7.76 17.62 41.03
N ALA A 280 6.99 18.68 40.81
CA ALA A 280 5.98 18.72 39.74
C ALA A 280 6.59 18.61 38.32
N VAL A 281 7.74 19.26 38.06
CA VAL A 281 8.47 19.11 36.78
C VAL A 281 8.96 17.67 36.59
N GLN A 282 9.48 17.02 37.64
CA GLN A 282 9.93 15.63 37.57
C GLN A 282 8.76 14.66 37.29
N ALA A 283 7.60 14.88 37.93
CA ALA A 283 6.39 14.12 37.66
C ALA A 283 5.91 14.29 36.21
N LEU A 284 5.84 15.53 35.71
CA LEU A 284 5.49 15.83 34.32
C LEU A 284 6.46 15.16 33.33
N ALA A 285 7.76 15.17 33.59
CA ALA A 285 8.77 14.50 32.77
C ALA A 285 8.63 12.96 32.78
N GLY A 286 8.05 12.39 33.84
CA GLY A 286 7.64 10.98 33.90
C GLY A 286 6.38 10.70 33.07
N THR A 287 5.37 11.56 33.17
CA THR A 287 4.13 11.49 32.38
C THR A 287 4.37 11.67 30.89
N LEU A 288 5.22 12.62 30.48
CA LEU A 288 5.67 12.78 29.10
C LEU A 288 6.37 11.53 28.57
N ARG A 289 7.25 10.92 29.37
CA ARG A 289 7.84 9.62 29.03
C ARG A 289 6.75 8.57 28.82
N ARG A 290 5.81 8.40 29.75
CA ARG A 290 4.66 7.48 29.60
C ARG A 290 3.91 7.69 28.28
N ILE A 291 3.51 8.93 27.96
CA ILE A 291 2.78 9.23 26.72
C ILE A 291 3.62 8.86 25.49
N CYS A 292 4.91 9.20 25.48
CA CYS A 292 5.81 8.80 24.39
C CYS A 292 5.95 7.26 24.26
N PHE A 293 6.07 6.54 25.39
CA PHE A 293 6.08 5.07 25.44
C PHE A 293 4.80 4.46 24.83
N ASP A 294 3.63 5.03 25.16
CA ASP A 294 2.32 4.55 24.70
C ASP A 294 2.07 4.87 23.20
N ILE A 295 2.68 5.94 22.67
CA ILE A 295 2.59 6.34 21.25
C ILE A 295 3.58 5.56 20.37
N ARG A 296 4.81 5.38 20.84
CA ARG A 296 5.86 4.62 20.14
C ARG A 296 6.72 3.90 21.17
N PRO A 297 6.66 2.55 21.25
CA PRO A 297 7.56 1.79 22.09
C PRO A 297 9.02 2.19 21.84
N PRO A 298 9.80 2.54 22.90
CA PRO A 298 11.19 2.94 22.74
C PRO A 298 12.14 1.77 22.45
N ALA A 299 11.61 0.64 21.98
CA ALA A 299 12.36 -0.47 21.37
C ALA A 299 13.18 -0.06 20.12
N MET A 300 13.01 1.18 19.63
CA MET A 300 13.85 1.82 18.60
C MET A 300 14.74 2.96 19.13
N GLY A 301 14.87 3.09 20.46
CA GLY A 301 15.75 4.05 21.12
C GLY A 301 17.16 3.49 21.38
N VAL A 302 17.96 4.23 22.16
CA VAL A 302 19.37 3.90 22.48
C VAL A 302 19.52 2.56 23.22
N SER A 303 18.49 2.11 23.94
CA SER A 303 18.50 0.90 24.79
C SER A 303 17.87 -0.35 24.15
N GLY A 304 17.31 -0.25 22.94
CA GLY A 304 16.72 -1.37 22.21
C GLY A 304 15.48 -2.01 22.85
N LEU A 305 14.99 -3.08 22.21
CA LEU A 305 13.87 -3.90 22.67
C LEU A 305 14.16 -4.53 24.04
N ALA A 306 15.38 -5.02 24.29
CA ALA A 306 15.75 -5.59 25.59
C ALA A 306 15.63 -4.56 26.73
N GLY A 307 16.11 -3.33 26.51
CA GLY A 307 15.99 -2.25 27.47
C GLY A 307 14.54 -1.84 27.71
N ALA A 308 13.76 -1.68 26.64
CA ALA A 308 12.35 -1.31 26.73
C ALA A 308 11.50 -2.32 27.52
N VAL A 309 11.71 -3.62 27.30
CA VAL A 309 11.04 -4.70 28.06
C VAL A 309 11.48 -4.71 29.54
N THR A 310 12.76 -4.45 29.81
CA THR A 310 13.29 -4.37 31.18
C THR A 310 12.69 -3.19 31.96
N GLU A 311 12.61 -2.01 31.34
CA GLU A 311 12.01 -0.83 31.98
C GLU A 311 10.49 -1.00 32.21
N LEU A 312 9.78 -1.60 31.25
CA LEU A 312 8.37 -1.94 31.37
C LEU A 312 8.12 -2.89 32.55
N ALA A 313 8.90 -3.96 32.67
CA ALA A 313 8.80 -4.92 33.78
C ALA A 313 9.08 -4.26 35.14
N ALA A 314 10.19 -3.52 35.25
CA ALA A 314 10.57 -2.81 36.47
C ALA A 314 9.56 -1.71 36.86
N ARG A 315 8.86 -1.11 35.89
CA ARG A 315 7.76 -0.18 36.14
C ARG A 315 6.51 -0.92 36.64
N THR A 316 6.11 -2.03 36.02
CA THR A 316 4.98 -2.85 36.49
C THR A 316 5.15 -3.25 37.94
N GLY A 317 6.33 -3.78 38.31
CA GLY A 317 6.60 -4.18 39.70
C GLY A 317 6.54 -3.02 40.70
N ARG A 318 7.09 -1.84 40.35
CA ARG A 318 6.99 -0.64 41.20
C ARG A 318 5.57 -0.10 41.36
N CYS A 319 4.74 -0.20 40.33
CA CYS A 319 3.38 0.35 40.36
C CYS A 319 2.33 -0.59 40.95
N THR A 320 2.60 -1.90 41.03
CA THR A 320 1.58 -2.92 41.39
C THR A 320 2.02 -3.86 42.51
N GLY A 321 3.29 -3.87 42.89
CA GLY A 321 3.85 -4.80 43.88
C GLY A 321 4.15 -6.21 43.34
N ILE A 322 3.76 -6.53 42.09
CA ILE A 322 4.03 -7.83 41.47
C ILE A 322 5.53 -7.99 41.19
N LYS A 323 6.14 -9.09 41.64
CA LYS A 323 7.57 -9.35 41.43
C LYS A 323 7.85 -9.73 39.97
N THR A 324 8.57 -8.90 39.24
CA THR A 324 8.94 -9.19 37.85
C THR A 324 10.36 -9.73 37.71
N GLN A 325 10.56 -10.78 36.91
CA GLN A 325 11.87 -11.35 36.61
C GLN A 325 12.10 -11.42 35.09
N CYS A 326 13.21 -10.84 34.60
CA CYS A 326 13.54 -10.80 33.18
C CYS A 326 14.76 -11.69 32.86
N SER A 327 14.68 -12.47 31.78
CA SER A 327 15.79 -13.24 31.20
C SER A 327 15.83 -13.01 29.68
N LEU A 328 16.56 -11.98 29.26
CA LEU A 328 16.58 -11.49 27.88
C LEU A 328 17.95 -11.78 27.24
N ARG A 329 17.97 -12.54 26.14
CA ARG A 329 19.18 -12.96 25.39
C ARG A 329 19.04 -12.62 23.90
N LEU A 330 19.25 -11.35 23.57
CA LEU A 330 19.16 -10.79 22.20
C LEU A 330 20.56 -10.56 21.58
N LEU A 331 21.29 -11.63 21.28
CA LEU A 331 22.69 -11.55 20.84
C LEU A 331 22.92 -10.79 19.51
N ASN A 332 21.88 -10.49 18.74
CA ASN A 332 21.97 -9.59 17.58
C ASN A 332 20.64 -8.88 17.29
N GLU A 333 20.25 -7.94 18.16
CA GLU A 333 18.98 -7.20 18.05
C GLU A 333 18.84 -6.41 16.72
N LYS A 334 19.96 -6.02 16.10
CA LYS A 334 19.97 -5.31 14.79
C LYS A 334 19.40 -6.14 13.64
N ARG A 335 19.30 -7.47 13.77
CA ARG A 335 18.68 -8.36 12.77
C ARG A 335 17.16 -8.46 12.89
N ILE A 336 16.58 -7.96 13.98
CA ILE A 336 15.14 -7.99 14.20
C ILE A 336 14.55 -6.78 13.46
N ASP A 337 13.57 -6.99 12.57
CA ASP A 337 12.82 -5.91 11.94
C ASP A 337 12.08 -5.03 12.98
N ASP A 338 11.91 -3.75 12.68
CA ASP A 338 11.28 -2.80 13.61
C ASP A 338 9.79 -3.10 13.87
N LEU A 339 9.06 -3.64 12.90
CA LEU A 339 7.67 -4.10 13.10
C LEU A 339 7.64 -5.29 14.06
N VAL A 340 8.57 -6.23 13.93
CA VAL A 340 8.71 -7.39 14.84
C VAL A 340 9.05 -6.93 16.26
N LYS A 341 9.92 -5.92 16.43
CA LYS A 341 10.20 -5.31 17.75
C LYS A 341 8.96 -4.66 18.35
N ILE A 342 8.21 -3.86 17.57
CA ILE A 342 6.98 -3.21 18.02
C ILE A 342 5.96 -4.26 18.46
N MET A 343 5.76 -5.31 17.66
CA MET A 343 4.75 -6.34 17.94
C MET A 343 5.10 -7.19 19.15
N ALA A 344 6.34 -7.66 19.27
CA ALA A 344 6.79 -8.37 20.47
C ALA A 344 6.61 -7.50 21.74
N TYR A 345 6.97 -6.21 21.67
CA TYR A 345 6.77 -5.29 22.79
C TYR A 345 5.28 -5.12 23.16
N ARG A 346 4.39 -4.91 22.17
CA ARG A 346 2.94 -4.75 22.41
C ARG A 346 2.33 -5.97 23.07
N ILE A 347 2.69 -7.17 22.61
CA ILE A 347 2.20 -8.44 23.17
C ILE A 347 2.71 -8.63 24.61
N ILE A 348 3.98 -8.30 24.89
CA ILE A 348 4.53 -8.30 26.26
C ILE A 348 3.78 -7.28 27.15
N GLN A 349 3.51 -6.08 26.64
CA GLN A 349 2.79 -5.02 27.36
C GLN A 349 1.36 -5.44 27.72
N GLU A 350 0.61 -5.99 26.77
CA GLU A 350 -0.76 -6.43 27.03
C GLU A 350 -0.82 -7.71 27.87
N SER A 351 0.16 -8.61 27.75
CA SER A 351 0.31 -9.75 28.67
C SER A 351 0.53 -9.30 30.12
N LEU A 352 1.37 -8.29 30.35
CA LEU A 352 1.57 -7.68 31.67
C LEU A 352 0.31 -6.95 32.17
N ASN A 353 -0.41 -6.26 31.27
CA ASN A 353 -1.67 -5.59 31.57
C ASN A 353 -2.74 -6.59 32.05
N ASN A 354 -2.84 -7.74 31.36
CA ASN A 354 -3.73 -8.84 31.71
C ASN A 354 -3.34 -9.49 33.03
N ALA A 355 -2.04 -9.71 33.28
CA ALA A 355 -1.58 -10.18 34.58
C ALA A 355 -2.05 -9.24 35.71
N VAL A 356 -1.80 -7.94 35.59
CA VAL A 356 -2.19 -6.93 36.59
C VAL A 356 -3.70 -6.86 36.81
N LYS A 357 -4.50 -6.84 35.74
CA LYS A 357 -5.96 -6.66 35.83
C LYS A 357 -6.74 -7.93 36.17
N HIS A 358 -6.23 -9.10 35.79
CA HIS A 358 -7.05 -10.31 35.68
C HIS A 358 -6.45 -11.56 36.32
N SER A 359 -5.16 -11.61 36.65
CA SER A 359 -4.54 -12.84 37.20
C SER A 359 -4.52 -12.91 38.73
N GLY A 360 -4.34 -11.78 39.42
CA GLY A 360 -4.00 -11.78 40.86
C GLY A 360 -2.62 -12.33 41.18
N ALA A 361 -1.73 -12.46 40.17
CA ALA A 361 -0.38 -12.99 40.29
C ALA A 361 0.49 -12.21 41.28
N ARG A 362 1.41 -12.93 41.93
CA ARG A 362 2.48 -12.40 42.78
C ARG A 362 3.79 -12.26 42.03
N MET A 363 3.98 -13.03 40.95
CA MET A 363 5.17 -13.04 40.13
C MET A 363 4.85 -13.10 38.64
N VAL A 364 5.62 -12.36 37.84
CA VAL A 364 5.66 -12.52 36.37
C VAL A 364 7.10 -12.73 35.89
N LYS A 365 7.30 -13.77 35.09
CA LYS A 365 8.58 -14.11 34.44
C LYS A 365 8.50 -13.77 32.96
N ILE A 366 9.48 -13.02 32.47
CA ILE A 366 9.61 -12.59 31.08
C ILE A 366 10.89 -13.19 30.49
N GLY A 367 10.73 -14.13 29.56
CA GLY A 367 11.82 -14.72 28.80
C GLY A 367 11.86 -14.16 27.38
N MET A 368 13.05 -13.88 26.85
CA MET A 368 13.18 -13.51 25.43
C MET A 368 14.52 -13.96 24.86
N HIS A 369 14.51 -14.56 23.67
CA HIS A 369 15.69 -15.12 23.03
C HIS A 369 15.66 -14.89 21.52
N CYS A 370 16.72 -14.31 20.97
CA CYS A 370 16.94 -14.21 19.53
C CYS A 370 17.78 -15.42 19.07
N ALA A 371 17.13 -16.35 18.37
CA ALA A 371 17.80 -17.44 17.65
C ALA A 371 18.12 -17.00 16.22
N ALA A 372 18.93 -17.77 15.50
CA ALA A 372 19.54 -17.36 14.22
C ALA A 372 18.58 -16.79 13.14
N ARG A 373 17.31 -17.20 13.13
CA ARG A 373 16.27 -16.70 12.19
C ARG A 373 14.92 -16.34 12.86
N ARG A 374 14.77 -16.49 14.18
CA ARG A 374 13.50 -16.23 14.88
C ARG A 374 13.69 -15.58 16.25
N LEU A 375 12.81 -14.64 16.60
CA LEU A 375 12.67 -14.06 17.93
C LEU A 375 11.62 -14.86 18.70
N LYS A 376 12.02 -15.48 19.81
CA LYS A 376 11.11 -16.19 20.73
C LYS A 376 10.97 -15.42 22.02
N PHE A 377 9.75 -15.31 22.55
CA PHE A 377 9.49 -14.72 23.86
C PHE A 377 8.42 -15.48 24.63
N SER A 378 8.44 -15.34 25.96
CA SER A 378 7.44 -15.89 26.86
C SER A 378 7.15 -14.92 28.01
N ILE A 379 5.88 -14.81 28.39
CA ILE A 379 5.40 -14.09 29.57
C ILE A 379 4.60 -15.10 30.39
N ALA A 380 5.06 -15.40 31.61
CA ALA A 380 4.43 -16.37 32.50
C ALA A 380 4.06 -15.70 33.83
N ASP A 381 2.78 -15.72 34.20
CA ASP A 381 2.28 -15.30 35.51
C ASP A 381 1.94 -16.51 36.41
N ASP A 382 1.98 -16.32 37.73
CA ASP A 382 1.62 -17.33 38.74
C ASP A 382 0.22 -17.13 39.33
N GLY A 383 -0.68 -16.46 38.59
CA GLY A 383 -2.02 -16.11 39.06
C GLY A 383 -3.06 -17.22 38.90
N ARG A 384 -4.33 -16.84 38.95
CA ARG A 384 -5.46 -17.79 38.94
C ARG A 384 -5.67 -18.54 37.61
N GLY A 385 -5.01 -18.15 36.53
CA GLY A 385 -5.23 -18.69 35.18
C GLY A 385 -6.68 -18.60 34.70
N PHE A 386 -6.98 -19.28 33.60
CA PHE A 386 -8.33 -19.46 33.05
C PHE A 386 -8.39 -20.74 32.21
N ASP A 387 -9.60 -21.23 31.93
CA ASP A 387 -9.82 -22.27 30.93
C ASP A 387 -9.87 -21.61 29.54
N ALA A 388 -8.94 -21.98 28.66
CA ALA A 388 -8.83 -21.43 27.31
C ALA A 388 -9.78 -22.11 26.31
N GLU A 389 -10.33 -23.28 26.64
CA GLU A 389 -11.25 -24.05 25.80
C GLU A 389 -12.74 -23.82 26.18
N ASP A 390 -13.02 -23.24 27.37
CA ASP A 390 -14.37 -22.89 27.82
C ASP A 390 -15.14 -22.03 26.78
N PRO A 391 -16.25 -22.53 26.20
CA PRO A 391 -17.08 -21.79 25.26
C PRO A 391 -17.70 -20.51 25.84
N LEU A 392 -17.87 -20.40 27.16
CA LEU A 392 -18.35 -19.19 27.83
C LEU A 392 -17.26 -18.13 27.95
N PHE A 393 -16.01 -18.53 28.22
CA PHE A 393 -14.85 -17.65 28.15
C PHE A 393 -14.66 -17.10 26.73
N LEU A 394 -14.66 -17.98 25.71
CA LEU A 394 -14.49 -17.61 24.30
C LEU A 394 -15.53 -16.60 23.78
N LYS A 395 -16.76 -16.64 24.29
CA LYS A 395 -17.85 -15.69 23.94
C LYS A 395 -17.81 -14.35 24.70
N ARG A 396 -16.96 -14.18 25.72
CA ARG A 396 -16.89 -12.98 26.55
C ARG A 396 -15.85 -11.97 26.05
N ASN A 397 -16.17 -10.67 26.10
CA ASN A 397 -15.25 -9.56 25.75
C ASN A 397 -13.79 -9.65 26.27
N PRO A 398 -13.46 -10.18 27.47
CA PRO A 398 -12.08 -10.46 27.89
C PRO A 398 -11.19 -11.20 26.87
N THR A 399 -11.72 -11.97 25.92
CA THR A 399 -10.91 -12.63 24.88
C THR A 399 -10.51 -11.72 23.72
N LEU A 400 -11.07 -10.50 23.62
CA LEU A 400 -10.81 -9.58 22.52
C LEU A 400 -9.33 -9.21 22.42
N GLY A 401 -8.65 -8.97 23.55
CA GLY A 401 -7.21 -8.69 23.57
C GLY A 401 -6.37 -9.88 23.09
N LEU A 402 -6.71 -11.09 23.53
CA LEU A 402 -6.04 -12.33 23.09
C LEU A 402 -6.24 -12.59 21.59
N ARG A 403 -7.44 -12.34 21.06
CA ARG A 403 -7.73 -12.46 19.62
C ARG A 403 -6.96 -11.44 18.80
N ILE A 404 -6.98 -10.16 19.18
CA ILE A 404 -6.24 -9.10 18.49
C ILE A 404 -4.73 -9.41 18.49
N MET A 405 -4.16 -9.80 19.64
CA MET A 405 -2.73 -10.18 19.70
C MET A 405 -2.38 -11.35 18.78
N ARG A 406 -3.28 -12.32 18.61
CA ARG A 406 -3.10 -13.45 17.68
C ARG A 406 -3.19 -12.98 16.22
N GLU A 407 -4.23 -12.24 15.86
CA GLU A 407 -4.42 -11.68 14.51
C GLU A 407 -3.25 -10.77 14.08
N GLU A 408 -2.76 -9.90 14.98
CA GLU A 408 -1.60 -9.05 14.71
C GLU A 408 -0.29 -9.87 14.59
N ALA A 409 -0.12 -10.96 15.35
CA ALA A 409 1.04 -11.85 15.22
C ALA A 409 1.03 -12.64 13.89
N GLU A 410 -0.11 -13.21 13.53
CA GLU A 410 -0.32 -13.96 12.28
C GLU A 410 -0.06 -13.06 11.05
N SER A 411 -0.38 -11.77 11.14
CA SER A 411 -0.09 -10.78 10.09
C SER A 411 1.41 -10.59 9.76
N LEU A 412 2.31 -11.04 10.64
CA LEU A 412 3.77 -11.05 10.46
C LEU A 412 4.34 -12.46 10.27
N TYR A 413 3.51 -13.45 9.91
CA TYR A 413 3.87 -14.87 9.85
C TYR A 413 4.45 -15.42 11.18
N ALA A 414 4.06 -14.80 12.30
CA ALA A 414 4.44 -15.25 13.63
C ALA A 414 3.32 -16.11 14.25
N SER A 415 3.71 -16.99 15.17
CA SER A 415 2.77 -17.80 15.95
C SER A 415 2.70 -17.29 17.39
N LEU A 416 1.49 -17.17 17.94
CA LEU A 416 1.23 -16.81 19.33
C LEU A 416 0.40 -17.92 20.00
N SER A 417 0.98 -18.61 20.99
CA SER A 417 0.25 -19.55 21.86
C SER A 417 -0.02 -18.93 23.23
N VAL A 418 -1.09 -19.40 23.87
CA VAL A 418 -1.50 -18.99 25.21
C VAL A 418 -1.89 -20.26 25.93
N ASP A 419 -1.07 -20.67 26.89
CA ASP A 419 -1.28 -21.86 27.69
C ASP A 419 -1.77 -21.38 29.07
N SER A 420 -2.99 -21.75 29.47
CA SER A 420 -3.54 -21.40 30.78
C SER A 420 -4.41 -22.52 31.31
N SER A 421 -4.51 -22.63 32.62
CA SER A 421 -5.46 -23.51 33.30
C SER A 421 -5.84 -22.90 34.66
N PRO A 422 -7.08 -23.08 35.13
CA PRO A 422 -7.49 -22.59 36.45
C PRO A 422 -6.55 -23.07 37.57
N GLY A 423 -6.01 -22.13 38.34
CA GLY A 423 -5.03 -22.37 39.41
C GLY A 423 -3.56 -22.45 39.01
N PHE A 424 -3.24 -22.44 37.70
CA PHE A 424 -1.87 -22.65 37.19
C PHE A 424 -1.29 -21.44 36.42
N GLY A 425 -1.90 -20.26 36.54
CA GLY A 425 -1.44 -19.04 35.88
C GLY A 425 -1.68 -19.01 34.36
N THR A 426 -0.97 -18.12 33.69
CA THR A 426 -1.02 -17.95 32.22
C THR A 426 0.39 -17.89 31.66
N VAL A 427 0.63 -18.57 30.54
CA VAL A 427 1.88 -18.49 29.77
C VAL A 427 1.58 -18.09 28.33
N VAL A 428 1.92 -16.85 27.97
CA VAL A 428 1.85 -16.35 26.58
C VAL A 428 3.21 -16.59 25.92
N LYS A 429 3.25 -17.21 24.73
CA LYS A 429 4.48 -17.51 23.98
C LYS A 429 4.39 -16.99 22.56
N GLY A 430 5.37 -16.21 22.12
CA GLY A 430 5.48 -15.73 20.74
C GLY A 430 6.71 -16.30 20.04
N ASP A 431 6.58 -16.66 18.76
CA ASP A 431 7.68 -17.09 17.90
C ASP A 431 7.61 -16.39 16.53
N PHE A 432 8.44 -15.36 16.34
CA PHE A 432 8.39 -14.40 15.24
C PHE A 432 9.57 -14.61 14.27
N PRO A 433 9.37 -14.58 12.94
CA PRO A 433 10.49 -14.48 11.99
C PRO A 433 11.22 -13.15 12.19
N LEU A 434 12.55 -13.13 12.01
CA LEU A 434 13.32 -11.90 12.15
C LEU A 434 13.12 -10.91 10.98
N ASP A 435 12.82 -11.44 9.80
CA ASP A 435 12.49 -10.71 8.58
C ASP A 435 11.24 -11.36 7.96
N PRO A 436 10.04 -10.76 8.14
CA PRO A 436 8.81 -11.28 7.55
C PRO A 436 8.75 -11.15 6.02
N GLY A 437 9.62 -10.35 5.39
CA GLY A 437 9.74 -10.23 3.94
C GLY A 437 10.57 -11.36 3.29
N LEU A 438 11.31 -12.14 4.08
CA LEU A 438 12.06 -13.32 3.63
C LEU A 438 11.29 -14.65 3.78
N VAL A 439 10.06 -14.61 4.29
CA VAL A 439 9.15 -15.76 4.29
C VAL A 439 8.58 -15.92 2.87
N LYS A 440 9.33 -16.62 2.01
CA LYS A 440 8.83 -17.04 0.70
C LYS A 440 7.73 -18.10 0.88
N GLU A 441 6.67 -17.94 0.10
CA GLU A 441 5.60 -18.93 -0.14
C GLU A 441 6.16 -20.30 -0.56
#